data_AF-A0A1I8IYC1-F1
#
_entry.id   AF-A0A1I8IYC1-F1
#
_cell.length_a   1.000
_cell.length_b   1.000
_cell.length_c   1.000
_cell.angle_alpha   90.00
_cell.angle_beta   90.00
_cell.angle_gamma   90.00
#
_symmetry.space_group_name_H-M   'P 1'
#
loop_
_entity.id
_entity.type
_entity.pdbx_description
1 polymer ?
#
loop_
_entity_poly.entity_id
_entity_poly.type
_entity_poly.pdbx_seq_one_letter_code
_entity_poly.pdbx_strand_id
1 'polypeptide(L)'
;MPVPSSTVVIVSGPVRILINKKWKQRFCVIAKTPPYSASMKLFVYKEASDYKKSIDLVGQSPYDLVYGLDSEPAWKNERSSVRSILILTCHERLVLLGFSGPTELKPWHEKIAMTVQGSEGRLHVQACRICFYPEPAEACKQLAVWELQFIKRYMVNESLKSFIFEGDIGCGKFRGMQYFACEQRQRVYTDMKAAYQNRPLSSMSAAG
;
A
#
# COMPACT_ATOMS: atom_id res chain seq x y z
N MET A 1 25.01 -1.64 1.32
CA MET A 1 24.06 -1.68 2.46
C MET A 1 23.92 -3.14 2.88
N PRO A 2 24.16 -3.52 4.14
CA PRO A 2 23.90 -4.89 4.59
C PRO A 2 22.39 -5.16 4.53
N VAL A 3 21.99 -6.23 3.83
CA VAL A 3 20.59 -6.68 3.77
C VAL A 3 20.20 -7.13 5.19
N PRO A 4 19.19 -6.51 5.82
CA PRO A 4 18.80 -6.93 7.15
C PRO A 4 18.29 -8.39 7.12
N SER A 5 18.77 -9.18 8.08
CA SER A 5 18.75 -10.64 8.06
C SER A 5 17.53 -11.27 8.73
N SER A 6 16.55 -10.49 9.16
CA SER A 6 15.43 -10.97 9.98
C SER A 6 14.07 -10.41 9.58
N THR A 7 13.03 -11.20 9.84
CA THR A 7 11.63 -10.83 9.66
C THR A 7 11.22 -9.77 10.68
N VAL A 8 10.53 -8.73 10.22
CA VAL A 8 9.99 -7.66 11.06
C VAL A 8 8.46 -7.75 11.09
N VAL A 9 7.90 -8.07 12.25
CA VAL A 9 6.45 -8.06 12.46
C VAL A 9 6.00 -6.62 12.71
N ILE A 10 5.10 -6.12 11.86
CA ILE A 10 4.57 -4.75 11.93
C ILE A 10 3.41 -4.72 12.91
N VAL A 11 2.45 -5.62 12.74
CA VAL A 11 1.30 -5.76 13.63
C VAL A 11 0.79 -7.20 13.61
N SER A 12 0.33 -7.67 14.76
CA SER A 12 -0.27 -9.00 14.90
C SER A 12 -1.36 -8.99 15.96
N GLY A 13 -2.40 -9.80 15.78
CA GLY A 13 -3.44 -9.94 16.79
C GLY A 13 -4.70 -10.66 16.30
N PRO A 14 -5.61 -10.97 17.23
CA PRO A 14 -6.92 -11.51 16.90
C PRO A 14 -7.78 -10.44 16.25
N VAL A 15 -8.26 -10.69 15.04
CA VAL A 15 -9.15 -9.79 14.29
C VAL A 15 -10.22 -10.60 13.57
N ARG A 16 -11.33 -9.96 13.17
CA ARG A 16 -12.30 -10.61 12.29
C ARG A 16 -11.90 -10.35 10.85
N ILE A 17 -11.73 -11.39 10.05
CA ILE A 17 -11.51 -11.26 8.61
C ILE A 17 -12.78 -11.66 7.87
N LEU A 18 -13.16 -10.89 6.85
CA LEU A 18 -14.31 -11.23 6.01
C LEU A 18 -13.90 -12.28 4.97
N ILE A 19 -14.43 -13.50 5.11
CA ILE A 19 -14.15 -14.62 4.19
C ILE A 19 -15.48 -15.20 3.73
N ASN A 20 -15.69 -15.28 2.41
CA ASN A 20 -16.92 -15.79 1.80
C ASN A 20 -18.17 -15.09 2.37
N LYS A 21 -18.13 -13.75 2.46
CA LYS A 21 -19.19 -12.89 2.99
C LYS A 21 -19.54 -13.14 4.47
N LYS A 22 -18.68 -13.81 5.24
CA LYS A 22 -18.86 -14.06 6.67
C LYS A 22 -17.64 -13.61 7.46
N TRP A 23 -17.86 -12.89 8.55
CA TRP A 23 -16.81 -12.53 9.49
C TRP A 23 -16.32 -13.77 10.25
N LYS A 24 -15.02 -14.03 10.21
CA LYS A 24 -14.38 -15.13 10.92
C LYS A 24 -13.29 -14.60 11.83
N GLN A 25 -13.30 -14.99 13.10
CA GLN A 25 -12.21 -14.67 14.02
C GLN A 25 -10.94 -15.42 13.58
N ARG A 26 -9.84 -14.71 13.37
CA ARG A 26 -8.54 -15.24 12.99
C ARG A 26 -7.43 -14.49 13.71
N PHE A 27 -6.27 -15.11 13.79
CA PHE A 27 -5.06 -14.41 14.22
C PHE A 27 -4.31 -13.94 12.97
N CYS A 28 -4.25 -12.64 12.75
CA CYS A 28 -3.61 -12.05 11.58
C CYS A 28 -2.25 -11.48 11.96
N VAL A 29 -1.29 -11.57 11.03
CA VAL A 29 0.06 -11.04 11.18
C VAL A 29 0.43 -10.32 9.90
N ILE A 30 0.87 -9.07 10.01
CA ILE A 30 1.43 -8.30 8.91
C ILE A 30 2.92 -8.11 9.20
N ALA A 31 3.77 -8.54 8.27
CA ALA A 31 5.22 -8.53 8.46
C ALA A 31 5.96 -8.21 7.16
N LYS A 32 7.21 -7.74 7.28
CA LYS A 32 8.20 -7.73 6.20
C LYS A 32 9.16 -8.90 6.40
N THR A 33 9.35 -9.72 5.37
CA THR A 33 10.27 -10.88 5.42
C THR A 33 11.46 -10.65 4.48
N PRO A 34 12.67 -11.14 4.82
CA PRO A 34 13.78 -11.20 3.88
C PRO A 34 13.47 -12.02 2.60
N PRO A 35 14.23 -11.83 1.50
CA PRO A 35 15.18 -10.75 1.25
C PRO A 35 14.39 -9.52 0.80
N TYR A 36 14.12 -8.59 1.72
CA TYR A 36 13.27 -7.39 1.54
C TYR A 36 12.41 -7.39 0.27
N SER A 37 11.37 -8.24 0.22
CA SER A 37 10.28 -7.92 -0.69
C SER A 37 9.74 -6.57 -0.22
N ALA A 38 9.80 -5.51 -1.03
CA ALA A 38 9.34 -4.19 -0.60
C ALA A 38 7.86 -4.20 -0.17
N SER A 39 7.11 -5.23 -0.60
CA SER A 39 5.77 -5.59 -0.15
C SER A 39 5.72 -6.15 1.29
N MET A 40 4.80 -5.62 2.09
CA MET A 40 4.39 -6.28 3.34
C MET A 40 3.59 -7.54 3.02
N LYS A 41 3.66 -8.54 3.90
CA LYS A 41 2.96 -9.82 3.76
C LYS A 41 1.90 -9.94 4.84
N LEU A 42 0.69 -10.34 4.47
CA LEU A 42 -0.37 -10.73 5.40
C LEU A 42 -0.36 -12.25 5.56
N PHE A 43 -0.31 -12.72 6.81
CA PHE A 43 -0.50 -14.11 7.18
C PHE A 43 -1.76 -14.23 8.04
N VAL A 44 -2.53 -15.30 7.82
CA VAL A 44 -3.80 -15.55 8.49
C VAL A 44 -3.80 -16.93 9.09
N TYR A 45 -3.83 -16.99 10.42
CA TYR A 45 -3.85 -18.22 11.20
C TYR A 45 -5.23 -18.43 11.82
N LYS A 46 -5.60 -19.68 12.09
CA LYS A 46 -6.83 -19.99 12.80
C LYS A 46 -6.79 -19.39 14.20
N GLU A 47 -5.69 -19.61 14.92
CA GLU A 47 -5.46 -19.14 16.30
C GLU A 47 -4.03 -18.63 16.54
N ALA A 48 -3.81 -17.94 17.65
CA ALA A 48 -2.49 -17.42 18.04
C ALA A 48 -1.46 -18.54 18.30
N SER A 49 -1.93 -19.71 18.72
CA SER A 49 -1.12 -20.92 18.94
C SER A 49 -0.50 -21.44 17.64
N ASP A 50 -1.22 -21.35 16.52
CA ASP A 50 -0.72 -21.76 15.22
C ASP A 50 0.42 -20.83 14.75
N TYR A 51 0.25 -19.52 14.96
CA TYR A 51 1.31 -18.54 14.70
C TYR A 51 2.56 -18.79 15.55
N LYS A 52 2.40 -19.11 16.85
CA LYS A 52 3.54 -19.44 17.72
C LYS A 52 4.34 -20.66 17.26
N LYS A 53 3.69 -21.61 16.58
CA LYS A 53 4.36 -22.78 15.99
C LYS A 53 5.05 -22.44 14.66
N SER A 54 4.63 -21.37 14.00
CA SER A 54 5.04 -20.99 12.66
C SER A 54 6.23 -20.00 12.66
N ILE A 55 7.21 -20.22 13.54
CA ILE A 55 8.29 -19.27 13.90
C ILE A 55 9.06 -18.73 12.67
N ASP A 56 9.11 -19.50 11.58
CA ASP A 56 9.66 -19.06 10.31
C ASP A 56 8.57 -18.55 9.33
N LEU A 57 8.40 -17.23 9.26
CA LEU A 57 7.53 -16.59 8.27
C LEU A 57 8.18 -16.51 6.87
N VAL A 58 9.49 -16.70 6.73
CA VAL A 58 10.21 -16.54 5.46
C VAL A 58 9.86 -17.66 4.49
N GLY A 59 9.80 -18.90 5.00
CA GLY A 59 9.43 -20.09 4.22
C GLY A 59 7.92 -20.25 3.99
N GLN A 60 7.07 -19.37 4.53
CA GLN A 60 5.62 -19.50 4.44
C GLN A 60 5.03 -18.68 3.28
N SER A 61 4.06 -19.28 2.59
CA SER A 61 3.23 -18.54 1.65
C SER A 61 2.35 -17.55 2.42
N PRO A 62 2.40 -16.25 2.10
CA PRO A 62 1.47 -15.30 2.68
C PRO A 62 0.04 -15.59 2.21
N TYR A 63 -0.93 -15.16 3.00
CA TYR A 63 -2.33 -15.09 2.58
C TYR A 63 -2.52 -14.08 1.44
N ASP A 64 -1.77 -12.97 1.49
CA ASP A 64 -1.70 -11.97 0.43
C ASP A 64 -0.52 -10.99 0.65
N LEU A 65 -0.17 -10.22 -0.38
CA LEU A 65 0.78 -9.11 -0.26
C LEU A 65 0.01 -7.81 -0.03
N VAL A 66 0.38 -7.02 0.98
CA VAL A 66 -0.30 -5.78 1.36
C VAL A 66 0.48 -4.59 0.82
N TYR A 67 -0.24 -3.74 0.08
CA TYR A 67 0.34 -2.57 -0.56
C TYR A 67 -0.23 -1.26 -0.03
N GLY A 68 -1.49 -1.26 0.40
CA GLY A 68 -2.17 -0.06 0.89
C GLY A 68 -3.26 -0.38 1.89
N LEU A 69 -3.82 0.68 2.46
CA LEU A 69 -4.88 0.59 3.46
C LEU A 69 -5.87 1.74 3.34
N ASP A 70 -7.09 1.51 3.82
CA ASP A 70 -8.13 2.50 4.08
C ASP A 70 -8.93 2.07 5.32
N SER A 71 -9.78 2.94 5.87
CA SER A 71 -10.65 2.60 7.00
C SER A 71 -12.03 3.23 6.90
N GLU A 72 -13.05 2.43 7.18
CA GLU A 72 -14.45 2.84 7.13
C GLU A 72 -15.19 2.40 8.42
N PRO A 73 -16.26 3.09 8.83
CA PRO A 73 -17.19 2.54 9.81
C PRO A 73 -17.83 1.26 9.27
N ALA A 74 -18.32 0.39 10.16
CA ALA A 74 -19.07 -0.79 9.74
C ALA A 74 -20.37 -0.42 9.03
N TRP A 75 -20.86 -1.33 8.17
CA TRP A 75 -22.11 -1.12 7.44
C TRP A 75 -23.29 -0.95 8.40
N LYS A 76 -24.25 -0.08 8.03
CA LYS A 76 -25.41 0.26 8.89
C LYS A 76 -26.22 -0.97 9.35
N ASN A 77 -26.25 -2.04 8.56
CA ASN A 77 -27.00 -3.26 8.82
C ASN A 77 -26.11 -4.44 9.24
N GLU A 78 -24.85 -4.19 9.61
CA GLU A 78 -23.92 -5.20 10.07
C GLU A 78 -24.38 -5.75 11.42
N ARG A 79 -24.83 -7.01 11.45
CA ARG A 79 -25.34 -7.66 12.66
C ARG A 79 -24.23 -8.27 13.52
N SER A 80 -22.99 -8.27 13.06
CA SER A 80 -21.84 -8.70 13.87
C SER A 80 -21.38 -7.61 14.84
N SER A 81 -20.47 -7.96 15.74
CA SER A 81 -19.82 -7.00 16.65
C SER A 81 -18.68 -6.21 15.99
N VAL A 82 -18.63 -6.13 14.65
CA VAL A 82 -17.72 -5.27 13.91
C VAL A 82 -18.32 -3.87 13.83
N ARG A 83 -17.59 -2.85 14.30
CA ARG A 83 -17.99 -1.43 14.23
C ARG A 83 -17.06 -0.58 13.38
N SER A 84 -15.85 -1.07 13.11
CA SER A 84 -14.87 -0.39 12.25
C SER A 84 -14.17 -1.41 11.37
N ILE A 85 -13.93 -1.06 10.11
CA ILE A 85 -13.35 -1.93 9.10
C ILE A 85 -12.07 -1.29 8.59
N LEU A 86 -10.96 -2.03 8.67
CA LEU A 86 -9.73 -1.74 7.95
C LEU A 86 -9.76 -2.49 6.62
N ILE A 87 -9.59 -1.75 5.52
CA ILE A 87 -9.59 -2.29 4.17
C ILE A 87 -8.15 -2.34 3.68
N LEU A 88 -7.59 -3.53 3.55
CA LEU A 88 -6.27 -3.72 2.98
C LEU A 88 -6.38 -3.89 1.47
N THR A 89 -5.61 -3.09 0.73
CA THR A 89 -5.40 -3.28 -0.71
C THR A 89 -4.29 -4.30 -0.87
N CYS A 90 -4.64 -5.52 -1.27
CA CYS A 90 -3.70 -6.62 -1.44
C CYS A 90 -3.50 -6.99 -2.93
N HIS A 91 -2.63 -7.97 -3.21
CA HIS A 91 -2.25 -8.38 -4.56
C HIS A 91 -3.44 -8.90 -5.35
N GLU A 92 -4.17 -9.87 -4.79
CA GLU A 92 -5.24 -10.54 -5.52
C GLU A 92 -6.63 -9.96 -5.23
N ARG A 93 -6.77 -9.20 -4.14
CA ARG A 93 -8.08 -8.83 -3.60
C ARG A 93 -7.99 -7.71 -2.57
N LEU A 94 -9.16 -7.19 -2.22
CA LEU A 94 -9.32 -6.45 -0.97
C LEU A 94 -9.48 -7.43 0.19
N VAL A 95 -8.77 -7.18 1.28
CA VAL A 95 -8.95 -7.92 2.54
C VAL A 95 -9.55 -6.99 3.58
N LEU A 96 -10.71 -7.36 4.12
CA LEU A 96 -11.42 -6.57 5.12
C LEU A 96 -11.16 -7.17 6.51
N LEU A 97 -10.61 -6.35 7.40
CA LEU A 97 -10.40 -6.67 8.82
C LEU A 97 -11.37 -5.84 9.67
N GLY A 98 -12.22 -6.52 10.42
CA GLY A 98 -13.23 -5.95 11.28
C GLY A 98 -12.77 -5.89 12.74
N PHE A 99 -13.05 -4.75 13.37
CA PHE A 99 -12.71 -4.40 14.74
C PHE A 99 -13.94 -4.00 15.53
N SER A 100 -13.89 -4.11 16.87
CA SER A 100 -15.01 -3.74 17.74
C SER A 100 -15.22 -2.22 17.81
N GLY A 101 -14.25 -1.43 17.36
CA GLY A 101 -14.34 0.02 17.24
C GLY A 101 -13.03 0.68 16.82
N PRO A 102 -13.00 2.02 16.72
CA PRO A 102 -11.84 2.77 16.23
C PRO A 102 -10.60 2.63 17.11
N THR A 103 -10.77 2.40 18.42
CA THR A 103 -9.68 2.23 19.38
C THR A 103 -8.82 1.00 19.10
N GLU A 104 -9.43 -0.11 18.68
CA GLU A 104 -8.72 -1.33 18.28
C GLU A 104 -8.14 -1.23 16.86
N LEU A 105 -8.82 -0.53 15.95
CA LEU A 105 -8.38 -0.34 14.57
C LEU A 105 -7.16 0.58 14.47
N LYS A 106 -7.14 1.67 15.24
CA LYS A 106 -6.12 2.72 15.18
C LYS A 106 -4.66 2.20 15.19
N PRO A 107 -4.24 1.34 16.15
CA PRO A 107 -2.86 0.85 16.16
C PRO A 107 -2.51 -0.03 14.95
N TRP A 108 -3.48 -0.73 14.36
CA TRP A 108 -3.27 -1.45 13.11
C TRP A 108 -3.05 -0.48 11.95
N HIS A 109 -3.95 0.49 11.80
CA HIS A 109 -3.89 1.48 10.74
C HIS A 109 -2.57 2.26 10.78
N GLU A 110 -2.19 2.83 11.93
CA GLU A 110 -0.98 3.66 12.06
C GLU A 110 0.30 2.89 11.71
N LYS A 111 0.47 1.67 12.24
CA LYS A 111 1.67 0.86 11.99
C LYS A 111 1.79 0.44 10.52
N ILE A 112 0.68 0.08 9.89
CA ILE A 112 0.64 -0.31 8.47
C ILE A 112 0.86 0.93 7.60
N ALA A 113 0.18 2.05 7.87
CA ALA A 113 0.33 3.30 7.10
C ALA A 113 1.77 3.81 7.11
N MET A 114 2.41 3.87 8.27
CA MET A 114 3.82 4.26 8.39
C MET A 114 4.75 3.37 7.55
N THR A 115 4.40 2.09 7.41
CA THR A 115 5.22 1.13 6.68
C THR A 115 4.96 1.18 5.16
N VAL A 116 3.73 1.45 4.73
CA VAL A 116 3.33 1.65 3.32
C VAL A 116 3.93 2.93 2.74
N GLN A 117 3.91 4.03 3.50
CA GLN A 117 4.43 5.33 3.08
C GLN A 117 5.95 5.31 2.81
N GLY A 118 6.66 4.26 3.22
CA GLY A 118 8.06 4.00 2.90
C GLY A 118 8.29 2.82 1.96
N SER A 119 7.32 2.45 1.13
CA SER A 119 7.47 1.37 0.15
C SER A 119 8.27 1.84 -1.08
N GLU A 120 9.23 1.01 -1.52
CA GLU A 120 9.96 1.23 -2.77
C GLU A 120 9.11 0.81 -3.96
N GLY A 121 9.21 1.55 -5.07
CA GLY A 121 8.38 1.29 -6.24
C GLY A 121 8.70 2.17 -7.43
N ARG A 122 7.98 1.94 -8.53
CA ARG A 122 8.08 2.74 -9.77
C ARG A 122 6.96 3.75 -9.81
N LEU A 123 7.31 5.02 -10.00
CA LEU A 123 6.36 6.08 -10.32
C LEU A 123 6.34 6.29 -11.84
N HIS A 124 5.17 6.19 -12.45
CA HIS A 124 4.99 6.30 -13.90
C HIS A 124 3.96 7.37 -14.23
N VAL A 125 4.33 8.31 -15.09
CA VAL A 125 3.41 9.35 -15.60
C VAL A 125 2.84 8.88 -16.93
N GLN A 126 1.51 8.90 -17.05
CA GLN A 126 0.77 8.59 -18.27
C GLN A 126 -0.02 9.83 -18.71
N ALA A 127 -0.63 9.79 -19.90
CA ALA A 127 -1.27 10.96 -20.51
C ALA A 127 -2.26 11.71 -19.58
N CYS A 128 -3.05 10.98 -18.77
CA CYS A 128 -4.06 11.60 -17.90
C CYS A 128 -3.97 11.14 -16.44
N ARG A 129 -2.95 10.37 -16.07
CA ARG A 129 -2.78 9.88 -14.69
C ARG A 129 -1.31 9.65 -14.34
N ILE A 130 -1.00 9.70 -13.05
CA ILE A 130 0.25 9.23 -12.48
C ILE A 130 -0.04 7.98 -11.66
N CYS A 131 0.83 6.97 -11.78
CA CYS A 131 0.63 5.67 -11.17
C CYS A 131 1.87 5.27 -10.38
N PHE A 132 1.68 4.78 -9.16
CA PHE A 132 2.72 4.16 -8.37
C PHE A 132 2.53 2.65 -8.37
N TYR A 133 3.59 1.93 -8.73
CA TYR A 133 3.66 0.47 -8.72
C TYR A 133 4.64 0.05 -7.63
N PRO A 134 4.27 -0.88 -6.75
CA PRO A 134 5.21 -1.41 -5.77
C PRO A 134 6.28 -2.27 -6.46
N GLU A 135 7.49 -2.29 -5.91
CA GLU A 135 8.49 -3.32 -6.23
C GLU A 135 8.44 -4.44 -5.17
N PRO A 136 8.73 -5.71 -5.52
CA PRO A 136 9.01 -6.20 -6.87
C PRO A 136 7.77 -6.15 -7.78
N ALA A 137 7.98 -5.80 -9.06
CA ALA A 137 6.93 -5.61 -10.08
C ALA A 137 6.26 -6.90 -10.57
N GLU A 138 6.03 -7.88 -9.69
CA GLU A 138 5.60 -9.25 -10.05
C GLU A 138 4.18 -9.35 -10.64
N ALA A 139 3.41 -8.25 -10.66
CA ALA A 139 2.12 -8.24 -11.38
C ALA A 139 1.72 -6.92 -12.05
N CYS A 140 2.62 -5.92 -12.17
CA CYS A 140 2.29 -4.61 -12.75
C CYS A 140 0.95 -3.99 -12.24
N LYS A 141 0.53 -4.31 -11.00
CA LYS A 141 -0.71 -3.79 -10.40
C LYS A 141 -0.43 -2.42 -9.80
N GLN A 142 -1.22 -1.42 -10.18
CA GLN A 142 -1.10 -0.04 -9.71
C GLN A 142 -1.52 0.01 -8.23
N LEU A 143 -0.59 0.32 -7.32
CA LEU A 143 -0.89 0.53 -5.90
C LEU A 143 -1.69 1.83 -5.74
N ALA A 144 -1.24 2.88 -6.39
CA ALA A 144 -1.91 4.17 -6.36
C ALA A 144 -2.00 4.77 -7.76
N VAL A 145 -3.14 5.41 -8.02
CA VAL A 145 -3.42 6.11 -9.27
C VAL A 145 -4.00 7.45 -8.90
N TRP A 146 -3.44 8.49 -9.49
CA TRP A 146 -3.98 9.84 -9.41
C TRP A 146 -4.27 10.32 -10.81
N GLU A 147 -5.50 10.77 -11.05
CA GLU A 147 -5.82 11.45 -12.30
C GLU A 147 -5.20 12.84 -12.28
N LEU A 148 -4.56 13.24 -13.37
CA LEU A 148 -3.85 14.52 -13.45
C LEU A 148 -4.80 15.71 -13.25
N GLN A 149 -6.07 15.56 -13.63
CA GLN A 149 -7.09 16.61 -13.43
C GLN A 149 -7.31 16.96 -11.95
N PHE A 150 -6.97 16.05 -11.04
CA PHE A 150 -7.14 16.21 -9.59
C PHE A 150 -5.83 16.54 -8.87
N ILE A 151 -4.72 16.75 -9.59
CA ILE A 151 -3.46 17.20 -9.00
C ILE A 151 -3.38 18.73 -9.10
N LYS A 152 -3.33 19.41 -7.95
CA LYS A 152 -3.31 20.88 -7.86
C LYS A 152 -1.97 21.48 -8.23
N ARG A 153 -0.89 20.84 -7.79
CA ARG A 153 0.49 21.28 -8.00
C ARG A 153 1.45 20.12 -7.85
N TYR A 154 2.59 20.25 -8.53
CA TYR A 154 3.70 19.31 -8.44
C TYR A 154 5.02 20.07 -8.57
N MET A 155 6.07 19.56 -7.94
CA MET A 155 7.38 20.19 -7.89
C MET A 155 8.50 19.18 -7.66
N VAL A 156 9.71 19.60 -8.01
CA VAL A 156 10.96 18.93 -7.60
C VAL A 156 11.47 19.61 -6.34
N ASN A 157 11.88 18.82 -5.36
CA ASN A 157 12.60 19.31 -4.19
C ASN A 157 14.04 18.78 -4.23
N GLU A 158 14.97 19.65 -4.60
CA GLU A 158 16.39 19.28 -4.74
C GLU A 158 17.06 18.96 -3.40
N SER A 159 16.69 19.68 -2.34
CA SER A 159 17.24 19.45 -0.99
C SER A 159 16.89 18.05 -0.47
N LEU A 160 15.66 17.61 -0.70
CA LEU A 160 15.16 16.30 -0.29
C LEU A 160 15.32 15.21 -1.36
N LYS A 161 15.89 15.55 -2.53
CA LYS A 161 15.98 14.67 -3.70
C LYS A 161 14.66 13.96 -4.03
N SER A 162 13.56 14.70 -4.00
CA SER A 162 12.22 14.13 -4.13
C SER A 162 11.37 14.82 -5.20
N PHE A 163 10.43 14.06 -5.75
CA PHE A 163 9.29 14.56 -6.51
C PHE A 163 8.08 14.63 -5.60
N ILE A 164 7.38 15.75 -5.64
CA ILE A 164 6.27 16.05 -4.72
C ILE A 164 5.07 16.51 -5.53
N PHE A 165 3.87 16.07 -5.16
CA PHE A 165 2.64 16.62 -5.72
C PHE A 165 1.49 16.63 -4.70
N GLU A 166 0.52 17.52 -4.90
CA GLU A 166 -0.67 17.65 -4.05
C GLU A 166 -1.91 17.23 -4.83
N GLY A 167 -2.57 16.15 -4.37
CA GLY A 167 -3.89 15.75 -4.86
C GLY A 167 -5.02 16.49 -4.16
N ASP A 168 -6.07 16.85 -4.89
CA ASP A 168 -7.30 17.42 -4.34
C ASP A 168 -8.29 16.33 -3.89
N ILE A 169 -9.54 16.74 -3.65
CA ILE A 169 -10.65 15.88 -3.24
C ILE A 169 -10.93 14.76 -4.26
N GLY A 170 -10.77 14.99 -5.56
CA GLY A 170 -11.00 14.00 -6.62
C GLY A 170 -10.00 12.84 -6.62
N CYS A 171 -8.86 12.99 -5.93
CA CYS A 171 -7.93 11.88 -5.68
C CYS A 171 -8.43 10.88 -4.63
N GLY A 172 -9.57 11.14 -3.99
CA GLY A 172 -10.15 10.27 -2.97
C GLY A 172 -9.17 9.98 -1.83
N LYS A 173 -8.91 8.69 -1.57
CA LYS A 173 -8.01 8.24 -0.49
C LYS A 173 -6.54 8.64 -0.67
N PHE A 174 -6.14 9.07 -1.88
CA PHE A 174 -4.78 9.52 -2.15
C PHE A 174 -4.65 11.05 -2.25
N ARG A 175 -5.60 11.79 -1.66
CA ARG A 175 -5.56 13.26 -1.54
C ARG A 175 -4.37 13.76 -0.70
N GLY A 176 -4.07 15.04 -0.83
CA GLY A 176 -3.03 15.71 -0.06
C GLY A 176 -1.64 15.55 -0.67
N MET A 177 -0.63 15.92 0.12
CA MET A 177 0.77 15.94 -0.31
C MET A 177 1.35 14.53 -0.40
N GLN A 178 1.86 14.17 -1.58
CA GLN A 178 2.57 12.93 -1.85
C GLN A 178 4.06 13.22 -2.05
N TYR A 179 4.92 12.37 -1.48
CA TYR A 179 6.37 12.53 -1.50
C TYR A 179 7.03 11.27 -2.05
N PHE A 180 7.83 11.41 -3.10
CA PHE A 180 8.58 10.31 -3.71
C PHE A 180 10.06 10.67 -3.78
N ALA A 181 10.87 10.07 -2.90
CA ALA A 181 12.33 10.14 -3.05
C ALA A 181 12.74 9.44 -4.35
N CYS A 182 13.41 10.17 -5.26
CA CYS A 182 13.68 9.67 -6.61
C CYS A 182 14.85 10.41 -7.25
N GLU A 183 15.85 9.68 -7.74
CA GLU A 183 16.97 10.26 -8.50
C GLU A 183 16.52 10.77 -9.87
N GLN A 184 15.43 10.20 -10.43
CA GLN A 184 14.83 10.63 -11.70
C GLN A 184 13.74 11.70 -11.54
N ARG A 185 13.66 12.39 -10.38
CA ARG A 185 12.64 13.42 -10.06
C ARG A 185 12.46 14.48 -11.16
N GLN A 186 13.54 14.93 -11.79
CA GLN A 186 13.47 15.92 -12.87
C GLN A 186 12.81 15.38 -14.14
N ARG A 187 13.00 14.08 -14.43
CA ARG A 187 12.33 13.40 -15.53
C ARG A 187 10.84 13.27 -15.26
N VAL A 188 10.46 12.82 -14.06
CA VAL A 188 9.04 12.73 -13.65
C VAL A 188 8.34 14.08 -13.77
N TYR A 189 8.98 15.15 -13.33
CA TYR A 189 8.47 16.51 -13.50
C TYR A 189 8.25 16.89 -14.98
N THR A 190 9.20 16.53 -15.84
CA THR A 190 9.12 16.80 -17.28
C THR A 190 7.99 15.99 -17.93
N ASP A 191 7.85 14.71 -17.59
CA ASP A 191 6.78 13.85 -18.09
C ASP A 191 5.40 14.36 -17.60
N MET A 192 5.29 14.84 -16.35
CA MET A 192 4.06 15.50 -15.85
C MET A 192 3.71 16.73 -16.68
N LYS A 193 4.70 17.60 -16.94
CA LYS A 193 4.50 18.79 -17.78
C LYS A 193 4.03 18.43 -19.18
N ALA A 194 4.62 17.39 -19.78
CA ALA A 194 4.20 16.90 -21.10
C ALA A 194 2.78 16.33 -21.10
N ALA A 195 2.42 15.54 -20.08
CA ALA A 195 1.09 14.96 -19.92
C ALA A 195 0.00 16.05 -19.79
N TYR A 196 0.21 17.08 -18.96
CA TYR A 196 -0.72 18.23 -18.86
C TYR A 196 -0.88 19.01 -20.17
N GLN A 197 0.13 18.97 -21.03
CA GLN A 197 0.12 19.65 -22.32
C GLN A 197 -0.38 18.75 -23.46
N ASN A 198 -0.83 17.53 -23.15
CA ASN A 198 -1.18 16.49 -24.14
C ASN A 198 -0.08 16.26 -25.17
N ARG A 199 1.20 16.36 -24.76
CA ARG A 199 2.35 16.11 -25.62
C ARG A 199 2.77 14.64 -25.53
N PRO A 200 3.38 14.07 -26.58
CA PRO A 200 3.97 12.74 -26.53
C PRO A 200 4.96 12.64 -25.37
N LEU A 201 4.80 11.60 -24.54
CA LEU A 201 5.74 11.31 -23.46
C LEU A 201 7.01 10.70 -24.06
N SER A 202 8.15 11.00 -23.45
CA SER A 202 9.44 10.42 -23.80
C SER A 202 9.44 8.90 -23.54
N SER A 203 9.03 8.10 -24.54
CA SER A 203 9.15 6.64 -24.48
C SER A 203 10.61 6.23 -24.52
N MET A 204 11.05 5.36 -23.61
CA MET A 204 12.30 4.63 -23.84
C MET A 204 12.07 3.66 -24.99
N SER A 205 12.76 3.89 -26.11
CA SER A 205 13.19 2.80 -26.98
C SER A 205 14.16 1.96 -26.16
N ALA A 206 13.82 0.69 -25.91
CA ALA A 206 14.84 -0.30 -25.60
C ALA A 206 15.73 -0.39 -26.84
N ALA A 207 16.90 0.25 -26.79
CA ALA A 207 17.93 -0.01 -27.78
C ALA A 207 18.30 -1.49 -27.66
N GLY A 208 18.22 -2.20 -28.78
CA GLY A 208 18.59 -3.60 -28.92
C GLY A 208 20.09 -3.84 -28.83
#